data_AF-A0A412Q8E9-F1
#
_entry.id   AF-A0A412Q8E9-F1
#
_cell.length_a   1.000
_cell.length_b   1.000
_cell.length_c   1.000
_cell.angle_alpha   90.00
_cell.angle_beta   90.00
_cell.angle_gamma   90.00
#
_symmetry.space_group_name_H-M   'P 1'
#
loop_
_entity.id
_entity.type
_entity.pdbx_description
1 polymer ?
#
loop_
_entity_poly.entity_id
_entity_poly.type
_entity_poly.pdbx_seq_one_letter_code
_entity_poly.pdbx_strand_id
1 'polypeptide(L)' 'MYKGIVENRSYNDMIEAGFYKIQDNMIDGPNTYWGTLVVFNDSAHITQVFYPNIDSAEISTRKGSINNFAKSAWRSISFT' A
#
# COMPACT_ATOMS: atom_id res chain seq x y z
N MET A 1 1.33 -4.86 13.61
CA MET A 1 0.36 -5.94 13.90
C MET A 1 -0.25 -6.44 12.58
N TYR A 2 -0.56 -7.74 12.46
CA TYR A 2 -1.25 -8.26 11.29
C TYR A 2 -2.70 -7.78 11.30
N LYS A 3 -3.22 -7.34 10.16
CA LYS A 3 -4.57 -6.79 10.04
C LYS A 3 -5.53 -7.67 9.24
N GLY A 4 -5.02 -8.73 8.61
CA GLY A 4 -5.85 -9.70 7.86
C GLY A 4 -5.64 -9.65 6.35
N ILE A 5 -6.57 -10.30 5.65
CA ILE A 5 -6.65 -10.35 4.18
C ILE A 5 -7.65 -9.29 3.73
N VAL A 6 -7.33 -8.57 2.64
CA VAL A 6 -8.18 -7.52 2.06
C VAL A 6 -8.33 -7.73 0.56
N GLU A 7 -9.56 -7.60 0.07
CA GLU A 7 -9.98 -7.68 -1.33
C GLU A 7 -11.07 -6.63 -1.59
N ASN A 8 -11.32 -6.30 -2.86
CA ASN A 8 -12.42 -5.42 -3.29
C ASN A 8 -12.45 -4.04 -2.57
N ARG A 9 -11.28 -3.45 -2.29
CA ARG A 9 -11.15 -2.18 -1.54
C ARG A 9 -10.16 -1.22 -2.20
N SER A 10 -10.32 0.09 -1.96
CA SER A 10 -9.32 1.07 -2.36
C SER A 10 -8.13 1.09 -1.41
N TYR A 11 -6.91 1.19 -1.96
CA TYR A 11 -5.73 1.46 -1.16
C TYR A 11 -5.83 2.81 -0.41
N ASN A 12 -6.68 3.75 -0.86
CA ASN A 12 -6.89 5.04 -0.20
C ASN A 12 -7.57 4.92 1.17
N ASP A 13 -8.37 3.86 1.36
CA ASP A 13 -9.07 3.60 2.63
C ASP A 13 -8.18 2.87 3.65
N MET A 14 -7.05 2.32 3.20
CA MET A 14 -6.13 1.50 3.97
C MET A 14 -5.17 2.38 4.81
N ILE A 15 -5.71 3.17 5.74
CA ILE A 15 -4.96 4.18 6.50
C ILE A 15 -4.54 3.74 7.90
N GLU A 16 -5.05 2.61 8.37
CA GLU A 16 -4.74 2.10 9.70
C GLU A 16 -3.38 1.38 9.68
N ALA A 17 -2.51 1.75 10.63
CA ALA A 17 -1.17 1.20 10.71
C ALA A 17 -1.19 -0.33 10.93
N GLY A 18 -0.34 -1.04 10.19
CA GLY A 18 -0.27 -2.50 10.24
C GLY A 18 0.17 -3.11 8.92
N PHE A 19 0.16 -4.44 8.87
CA PHE A 19 0.44 -5.17 7.64
C PHE A 19 -0.78 -5.99 7.21
N TYR A 20 -1.04 -5.99 5.91
CA TYR A 20 -2.21 -6.58 5.27
C TYR A 20 -1.74 -7.50 4.15
N LYS A 21 -2.46 -8.61 3.96
CA LYS A 21 -2.33 -9.42 2.73
C LYS A 21 -3.36 -8.92 1.74
N ILE A 22 -2.91 -8.45 0.59
CA ILE A 22 -3.75 -7.88 -0.45
C ILE A 22 -4.07 -8.95 -1.48
N GLN A 23 -5.34 -9.03 -1.87
CA GLN A 23 -5.87 -9.93 -2.89
C GLN A 23 -6.56 -9.12 -4.01
N ASP A 24 -7.48 -9.75 -4.73
CA ASP A 24 -7.99 -9.29 -6.01
C ASP A 24 -8.88 -8.03 -5.91
N ASN A 25 -9.08 -7.39 -7.06
CA ASN A 25 -10.01 -6.26 -7.26
C ASN A 25 -9.73 -5.03 -6.39
N MET A 26 -8.47 -4.82 -5.99
CA MET A 26 -8.07 -3.61 -5.29
C MET A 26 -7.88 -2.47 -6.28
N ILE A 27 -8.31 -1.26 -5.89
CA ILE A 27 -8.28 -0.07 -6.76
C ILE A 27 -7.40 1.03 -6.16
N ASP A 28 -6.94 1.96 -7.00
CA ASP A 28 -5.97 3.02 -6.62
C ASP A 28 -4.63 2.48 -6.09
N GLY A 29 -4.32 1.23 -6.43
CA GLY A 29 -3.05 0.57 -6.13
C GLY A 29 -1.98 0.85 -7.17
N PRO A 30 -0.73 0.48 -6.89
CA PRO A 30 0.39 0.68 -7.81
C PRO A 30 0.36 -0.30 -9.00
N ASN A 31 -0.32 -1.43 -8.85
CA ASN A 31 -0.44 -2.49 -9.86
C ASN A 31 -1.63 -3.41 -9.51
N THR A 32 -1.87 -4.43 -10.34
CA THR A 32 -2.94 -5.42 -10.18
C THR A 32 -2.51 -6.71 -9.48
N TYR A 33 -1.29 -6.77 -8.94
CA TYR A 33 -0.79 -7.97 -8.27
C TYR A 33 -1.32 -8.05 -6.84
N TRP A 34 -1.51 -9.28 -6.36
CA TRP A 34 -1.66 -9.55 -4.94
C TRP A 34 -0.30 -9.41 -4.25
N GLY A 35 -0.29 -9.24 -2.93
CA GLY A 35 0.95 -8.94 -2.22
C GLY A 35 0.78 -8.59 -0.74
N THR A 36 1.79 -7.95 -0.18
CA THR A 36 1.76 -7.44 1.20
C THR A 36 1.75 -5.92 1.18
N LEU A 37 0.80 -5.30 1.87
CA LEU A 37 0.81 -3.86 2.13
C LEU A 37 1.21 -3.61 3.59
N VAL A 38 2.17 -2.72 3.80
CA VAL A 38 2.54 -2.17 5.10
C VAL A 38 2.09 -0.72 5.16
N VAL A 39 1.34 -0.36 6.20
CA VAL A 39 0.84 0.99 6.45
C VAL A 39 1.51 1.52 7.70
N PHE A 40 2.13 2.69 7.58
CA PHE A 40 2.58 3.52 8.70
C PHE A 40 1.66 4.72 8.80
N ASN A 41 1.22 5.05 10.01
CA ASN A 41 0.40 6.22 10.28
C ASN A 41 0.96 6.93 11.51
N ASP A 42 1.60 8.09 11.31
CA ASP A 42 2.32 8.85 12.34
C ASP A 42 1.56 10.12 12.78
N SER A 43 0.22 10.12 12.65
CA SER A 43 -0.72 11.23 12.92
C SER A 43 -0.68 12.41 11.93
N ALA A 44 0.46 12.71 11.33
CA ALA A 44 0.58 13.76 10.32
C ALA A 44 0.57 13.18 8.89
N HIS A 45 1.17 12.00 8.73
CA HIS A 45 1.36 11.34 7.45
C HIS A 45 0.92 9.89 7.51
N ILE A 46 0.52 9.41 6.33
CA ILE A 46 0.35 8.00 6.05
C ILE A 46 1.40 7.63 5.01
N THR A 47 2.10 6.53 5.27
CA THR A 47 3.02 5.91 4.32
C THR A 47 2.54 4.50 4.04
N GLN A 48 2.45 4.16 2.76
CA GLN A 48 2.13 2.82 2.30
C GLN A 48 3.30 2.25 1.54
N VAL A 49 3.67 1.02 1.86
CA VAL A 49 4.69 0.24 1.14
C VAL A 49 4.06 -1.07 0.69
N PHE A 50 4.05 -1.30 -0.61
CA PHE A 50 3.47 -2.48 -1.24
C PHE A 50 4.57 -3.37 -1.82
N TYR A 51 4.55 -4.63 -1.39
CA TYR A 51 5.42 -5.70 -1.86
C TYR A 51 4.59 -6.63 -2.73
N PRO A 52 4.72 -6.59 -4.07
CA PRO A 52 3.97 -7.48 -4.94
C PRO A 52 4.47 -8.92 -4.76
N ASN A 53 3.55 -9.90 -4.80
CA ASN A 53 3.92 -11.32 -4.74
C ASN A 53 4.28 -11.82 -6.15
N ILE A 54 5.39 -11.31 -6.67
CA ILE A 54 6.00 -11.72 -7.93
C ILE A 54 7.52 -11.74 -7.71
N ASP A 55 8.25 -12.46 -8.55
CA ASP A 55 9.72 -12.42 -8.59
C ASP A 55 10.18 -11.09 -9.23
N SER A 56 10.00 -9.98 -8.51
CA SER A 56 10.45 -8.65 -8.88
C SER A 56 11.29 -8.05 -7.78
N ALA A 57 12.37 -7.38 -8.18
CA ALA A 57 13.14 -6.52 -7.29
C ALA A 57 12.48 -5.15 -7.11
N GLU A 58 11.20 -4.98 -7.45
CA GLU A 58 10.47 -3.72 -7.36
C GLU A 58 9.44 -3.75 -6.23
N ILE A 59 9.47 -2.71 -5.40
CA ILE A 59 8.40 -2.39 -4.44
C ILE A 59 7.79 -1.05 -4.81
N SER A 60 6.54 -0.83 -4.40
CA SER A 60 5.87 0.46 -4.59
C SER A 60 5.63 1.14 -3.26
N THR A 61 5.87 2.44 -3.18
CA THR A 61 5.63 3.24 -1.98
C THR A 61 4.89 4.51 -2.30
N ARG A 62 4.12 5.03 -1.34
CA ARG A 62 3.59 6.38 -1.37
C ARG A 62 3.54 6.97 0.03
N LYS A 63 3.64 8.28 0.10
CA LYS A 63 3.49 9.06 1.33
C LYS A 63 2.60 10.26 1.07
N GLY A 64 1.66 10.51 1.96
CA GLY A 64 0.79 11.68 1.92
C GLY A 64 0.46 12.19 3.31
N SER A 65 0.04 13.45 3.39
CA SER A 65 -0.56 14.00 4.61
C SER A 65 -1.91 13.34 4.89
N ILE A 66 -2.28 13.16 6.15
CA ILE A 66 -3.55 12.55 6.54
C ILE A 66 -4.78 13.22 5.90
N ASN A 67 -4.73 14.55 5.70
CA ASN A 67 -5.82 15.32 5.10
C ASN A 67 -5.91 15.21 3.58
N ASN A 68 -4.88 14.68 2.92
CA ASN A 68 -4.78 14.62 1.45
C ASN A 68 -4.18 13.29 0.96
N PHE A 69 -4.27 12.22 1.76
CA PHE A 69 -3.56 10.98 1.47
C PHE A 69 -3.98 10.35 0.14
N ALA A 70 -5.27 10.37 -0.19
CA ALA A 70 -5.80 9.84 -1.44
C ALA A 70 -5.22 10.51 -2.71
N LYS A 71 -4.63 11.71 -2.60
CA LYS A 71 -3.95 12.40 -3.71
C LYS A 71 -2.47 12.04 -3.84
N SER A 72 -1.92 11.24 -2.92
CA SER A 72 -0.51 10.85 -2.95
C SER A 72 -0.25 9.85 -4.07
N ALA A 73 0.80 10.11 -4.85
CA ALA A 73 1.20 9.27 -5.97
C ALA A 73 2.06 8.09 -5.51
N TRP A 74 1.82 6.94 -6.14
CA TRP A 74 2.70 5.77 -6.03
C TRP A 74 4.04 6.01 -6.74
N ARG A 75 5.11 5.47 -6.15
CA ARG A 75 6.48 5.48 -6.67
C ARG A 75 7.04 4.08 -6.56
N SER A 76 7.66 3.60 -7.64
CA SER A 76 8.37 2.33 -7.65
C SER A 76 9.82 2.52 -7.24
N ILE A 77 10.35 1.56 -6.49
CA ILE A 77 11.75 1.46 -6.07
C ILE A 77 12.23 0.08 -6.48
N SER A 78 13.28 0.04 -7.30
CA SER A 78 13.94 -1.18 -7.73
C SER A 78 15.23 -1.40 -6.93
N PHE A 79 15.50 -2.65 -6.54
CA PHE A 79 16.75 -3.07 -5.93
C PHE A 79 17.64 -3.73 -7.00
N THR A 80 18.92 -3.36 -7.03
CA THR A 80 19.94 -3.93 -7.92
C THR A 80 20.83 -4.91 -7.20
#